data_AF-A0AAD5UY25-F1
#
_entry.id   AF-A0AAD5UY25-F1
#
_cell.length_a   1.000
_cell.length_b   1.000
_cell.length_c   1.000
_cell.angle_alpha   90.00
_cell.angle_beta   90.00
_cell.angle_gamma   90.00
#
_symmetry.space_group_name_H-M   'P 1'
#
loop_
_entity.id
_entity.type
_entity.pdbx_description
1 polymer ?
#
loop_
_entity_poly.entity_id
_entity_poly.type
_entity_poly.pdbx_seq_one_letter_code
_entity_poly.pdbx_strand_id
1 'polypeptide(L)'
;MLQTLYRLENEISTRNSIEGSVRAYEVVLKVQRELVLIDKALNMPDLLETLDSLAYCSKEAGRADDAVDYASEALQICREFAKKDAKTYTLQLTASFERMLVYLLHAGRSEEWMKSCREALNLWQRLVTGRDPEFERYAPRFEDSYNNILLSHPPYASYVYQHRAMVVWTKLVVRDVDQYGPSFARALCAIANSPFSRDARKEPTSNRDGAVDIPQEPNLVQALEDTIESLPTRKCDELTITHGSEIVEVCRVLAAQDIDTYGLCFVRALSAHANSFDRWCRCHAASNGYKDKSSIYRREAIGVLRKLAARDPDRYGPALVHALEQMINIPSKKRGEDALSHRRDTVDVCREIADVDVDRYGPCLAQALRALADHLFTLGRQSESFTYRCEAAHVLQKISNQAVVG
;
A
#
# COMPACT_ATOMS: atom_id res chain seq x y z
N MET A 1 21.11 44.54 10.35
CA MET A 1 19.71 44.15 10.13
C MET A 1 19.42 42.75 10.66
N LEU A 2 20.18 41.71 10.29
CA LEU A 2 20.16 40.39 10.94
C LEU A 2 20.39 40.47 12.47
N GLN A 3 21.35 41.27 12.95
CA GLN A 3 21.55 41.47 14.40
C GLN A 3 20.40 42.19 15.13
N THR A 4 19.63 43.03 14.44
CA THR A 4 18.45 43.71 15.01
C THR A 4 17.24 42.78 15.02
N LEU A 5 17.11 41.91 14.02
CA LEU A 5 16.11 40.84 13.95
C LEU A 5 16.37 39.79 15.05
N TYR A 6 17.62 39.34 15.19
CA TYR A 6 18.05 38.39 16.23
C TYR A 6 17.90 38.94 17.65
N ARG A 7 18.04 40.26 17.83
CA ARG A 7 17.77 40.93 19.12
C ARG A 7 16.28 41.03 19.42
N LEU A 8 15.45 41.33 18.42
CA LEU A 8 14.00 41.33 18.57
C LEU A 8 13.45 39.92 18.83
N GLU A 9 13.94 38.90 18.12
CA GLU A 9 13.61 37.48 18.36
C GLU A 9 13.95 37.04 19.79
N ASN A 10 15.16 37.36 20.28
CA ASN A 10 15.55 37.03 21.65
C ASN A 10 14.77 37.84 22.70
N GLU A 11 14.52 39.12 22.47
CA GLU A 11 13.72 39.95 23.39
C GLU A 11 12.24 39.52 23.44
N ILE A 12 11.69 38.98 22.36
CA ILE A 12 10.30 38.50 22.30
C ILE A 12 10.17 37.08 22.88
N SER A 13 11.17 36.21 22.67
CA SER A 13 11.29 34.93 23.38
C SER A 13 11.25 35.11 24.90
N THR A 14 11.81 36.21 25.42
CA THR A 14 11.74 36.56 26.85
C THR A 14 10.41 37.16 27.32
N ARG A 15 9.50 37.56 26.43
CA ARG A 15 8.25 38.29 26.76
C ARG A 15 6.93 37.53 26.56
N ASN A 16 6.96 36.27 26.14
CA ASN A 16 5.84 35.32 26.25
C ASN A 16 4.47 35.73 25.63
N SER A 17 4.40 36.70 24.72
CA SER A 17 3.16 37.05 24.00
C SER A 17 3.24 36.63 22.53
N ILE A 18 2.57 35.53 22.18
CA ILE A 18 2.49 34.99 20.80
C ILE A 18 2.01 36.07 19.81
N GLU A 19 1.06 36.90 20.24
CA GLU A 19 0.51 38.00 19.44
C GLU A 19 1.52 39.12 19.17
N GLY A 20 2.46 39.35 20.09
CA GLY A 20 3.58 40.27 19.90
C GLY A 20 4.57 39.77 18.85
N SER A 21 4.83 38.45 18.85
CA SER A 21 5.67 37.80 17.83
C SER A 21 5.10 37.96 16.43
N VAL A 22 3.79 37.73 16.25
CA VAL A 22 3.17 37.88 14.93
C VAL A 22 3.30 39.32 14.42
N ARG A 23 3.00 40.34 15.24
CA ARG A 23 3.13 41.75 14.83
C ARG A 23 4.57 42.11 14.46
N ALA A 24 5.55 41.58 15.20
CA ALA A 24 6.95 41.82 14.90
C ALA A 24 7.31 41.25 13.52
N TYR A 25 6.98 39.98 13.27
CA TYR A 25 7.25 39.37 11.98
C TYR A 25 6.45 39.98 10.83
N GLU A 26 5.26 40.52 11.04
CA GLU A 26 4.51 41.27 10.01
C GLU A 26 5.27 42.54 9.56
N VAL A 27 5.99 43.19 10.47
CA VAL A 27 6.87 44.32 10.13
C VAL A 27 8.08 43.83 9.33
N VAL A 28 8.69 42.72 9.74
CA VAL A 28 9.81 42.10 9.02
C VAL A 28 9.41 41.69 7.61
N LEU A 29 8.24 41.08 7.46
CA LEU A 29 7.69 40.65 6.18
C LEU A 29 7.56 41.81 5.19
N LYS A 30 7.12 42.99 5.65
CA LYS A 30 7.03 44.20 4.81
C LYS A 30 8.40 44.58 4.25
N VAL A 31 9.42 44.62 5.10
CA VAL A 31 10.80 44.95 4.69
C VAL A 31 11.34 43.90 3.72
N GLN A 32 11.14 42.61 3.99
CA GLN A 32 11.63 41.55 3.11
C GLN A 32 10.94 41.54 1.75
N ARG A 33 9.63 41.85 1.69
CA ARG A 33 8.93 42.03 0.42
C ARG A 33 9.55 43.14 -0.42
N GLU A 34 9.96 44.25 0.18
CA GLU A 34 10.69 45.32 -0.51
C GLU A 34 12.08 44.87 -0.97
N LEU A 35 12.82 44.13 -0.15
CA LEU A 35 14.14 43.61 -0.49
C LEU A 35 14.10 42.59 -1.64
N VAL A 36 13.07 41.75 -1.71
CA VAL A 36 12.86 40.81 -2.81
C VAL A 36 12.60 41.52 -4.16
N LEU A 37 12.06 42.74 -4.15
CA LEU A 37 11.93 43.55 -5.37
C LEU A 37 13.28 44.09 -5.87
N ILE A 38 14.27 44.23 -4.98
CA ILE A 38 15.62 44.70 -5.30
C ILE A 38 16.46 43.54 -5.85
N ASP A 39 16.55 42.45 -5.10
CA ASP A 39 17.21 41.22 -5.54
C ASP A 39 16.41 40.01 -5.04
N LYS A 40 15.64 39.44 -5.96
CA LYS A 40 14.78 38.28 -5.67
C LYS A 40 15.62 37.10 -5.21
N ALA A 41 16.72 36.76 -5.88
CA ALA A 41 17.47 35.55 -5.57
C ALA A 41 18.17 35.62 -4.21
N LEU A 42 18.73 36.79 -3.87
CA LEU A 42 19.46 36.98 -2.61
C LEU A 42 18.54 37.01 -1.38
N ASN A 43 17.38 37.65 -1.48
CA ASN A 43 16.51 37.91 -0.32
C ASN A 43 15.38 36.88 -0.16
N MET A 44 15.25 35.93 -1.10
CA MET A 44 14.23 34.89 -1.04
C MET A 44 14.32 33.98 0.20
N PRO A 45 15.50 33.49 0.63
CA PRO A 45 15.60 32.60 1.79
C PRO A 45 15.06 33.24 3.07
N ASP A 46 15.43 34.50 3.33
CA ASP A 46 14.98 35.25 4.50
C ASP A 46 13.46 35.49 4.49
N LEU A 47 12.89 35.75 3.29
CA LEU A 47 11.43 35.86 3.11
C LEU A 47 10.71 34.56 3.45
N LEU A 48 11.23 33.42 2.97
CA LEU A 48 10.65 32.10 3.27
C LEU A 48 10.70 31.78 4.77
N GLU A 49 11.82 32.08 5.43
CA GLU A 49 11.97 31.88 6.88
C GLU A 49 10.97 32.73 7.68
N THR A 50 10.73 33.97 7.25
CA THR A 50 9.77 34.85 7.93
C THR A 50 8.32 34.44 7.69
N LEU A 51 7.99 34.00 6.48
CA LEU A 51 6.67 33.43 6.19
C LEU A 51 6.42 32.15 7.01
N ASP A 52 7.43 31.28 7.13
CA ASP A 52 7.35 30.07 7.97
C ASP A 52 7.12 30.43 9.46
N SER A 53 7.88 31.39 9.98
CA SER A 53 7.73 31.87 11.36
C SER A 53 6.37 32.53 11.61
N LEU A 54 5.87 33.32 10.65
CA LEU A 54 4.53 33.89 10.71
C LEU A 54 3.45 32.82 10.70
N ALA A 55 3.54 31.83 9.82
CA ALA A 55 2.57 30.75 9.77
C ALA A 55 2.51 29.98 11.10
N TYR A 56 3.68 29.69 11.69
CA TYR A 56 3.75 29.05 13.00
C TYR A 56 3.14 29.92 14.12
N CYS A 57 3.58 31.17 14.25
CA CYS A 57 3.09 32.07 15.30
C CYS A 57 1.59 32.38 15.15
N SER A 58 1.09 32.54 13.93
CA SER A 58 -0.34 32.74 13.65
C SER A 58 -1.16 31.52 14.06
N LYS A 59 -0.66 30.30 13.80
CA LYS A 59 -1.33 29.07 14.28
C LYS A 59 -1.40 29.05 15.81
N GLU A 60 -0.29 29.31 16.50
CA GLU A 60 -0.25 29.35 17.97
C GLU A 60 -1.11 30.48 18.56
N ALA A 61 -1.30 31.58 17.81
CA ALA A 61 -2.18 32.69 18.18
C ALA A 61 -3.67 32.38 17.94
N GLY A 62 -4.01 31.21 17.38
CA GLY A 62 -5.38 30.86 16.99
C GLY A 62 -5.87 31.55 15.70
N ARG A 63 -4.97 32.18 14.94
CA ARG A 63 -5.24 32.82 13.65
C ARG A 63 -4.97 31.83 12.52
N ALA A 64 -5.85 30.84 12.41
CA ALA A 64 -5.69 29.71 11.50
C ALA A 64 -5.72 30.11 10.02
N ASP A 65 -6.57 31.06 9.63
CA ASP A 65 -6.61 31.55 8.23
C ASP A 65 -5.34 32.30 7.84
N ASP A 66 -4.85 33.21 8.69
CA ASP A 66 -3.57 33.89 8.50
C ASP A 66 -2.42 32.89 8.35
N ALA A 67 -2.41 31.82 9.16
CA ALA A 67 -1.40 30.76 9.07
C ALA A 67 -1.44 30.05 7.71
N VAL A 68 -2.64 29.76 7.19
CA VAL A 68 -2.81 29.17 5.86
C VAL A 68 -2.37 30.14 4.76
N ASP A 69 -2.66 31.43 4.89
CA ASP A 69 -2.27 32.44 3.89
C ASP A 69 -0.76 32.61 3.81
N TYR A 70 -0.06 32.73 4.95
CA TYR A 70 1.40 32.81 5.00
C TYR A 70 2.06 31.52 4.46
N ALA A 71 1.54 30.35 4.84
CA ALA A 71 2.03 29.07 4.32
C ALA A 71 1.76 28.90 2.81
N SER A 72 0.64 29.42 2.30
CA SER A 72 0.30 29.42 0.87
C SER A 72 1.28 30.25 0.06
N GLU A 73 1.64 31.44 0.57
CA GLU A 73 2.65 32.31 -0.06
C GLU A 73 4.01 31.61 -0.11
N ALA A 74 4.47 31.04 1.01
CA ALA A 74 5.72 30.29 1.08
C ALA A 74 5.73 29.11 0.11
N LEU A 75 4.65 28.31 0.07
CA LEU A 75 4.54 27.17 -0.84
C LEU A 75 4.56 27.59 -2.31
N GLN A 76 3.87 28.68 -2.66
CA GLN A 76 3.85 29.20 -4.03
C GLN A 76 5.24 29.68 -4.46
N ILE A 77 5.96 30.38 -3.58
CA ILE A 77 7.36 30.76 -3.79
C ILE A 77 8.22 29.52 -4.02
N CYS A 78 8.21 28.55 -3.10
CA CYS A 78 8.99 27.33 -3.23
C CYS A 78 8.69 26.59 -4.56
N ARG A 79 7.43 26.59 -5.00
CA ARG A 79 7.01 26.01 -6.28
C ARG A 79 7.63 26.73 -7.48
N GLU A 80 7.68 28.06 -7.49
CA GLU A 80 8.31 28.83 -8.56
C GLU A 80 9.81 28.54 -8.67
N PHE A 81 10.48 28.44 -7.52
CA PHE A 81 11.91 28.15 -7.47
C PHE A 81 12.25 26.71 -7.84
N ALA A 82 11.48 25.74 -7.35
CA ALA A 82 11.65 24.34 -7.72
C ALA A 82 11.42 24.07 -9.22
N LYS A 83 10.64 24.91 -9.92
CA LYS A 83 10.52 24.84 -11.38
C LYS A 83 11.81 25.24 -12.11
N LYS A 84 12.60 26.15 -11.53
CA LYS A 84 13.86 26.64 -12.11
C LYS A 84 15.03 25.77 -11.71
N ASP A 85 15.08 25.38 -10.44
CA ASP A 85 16.09 24.52 -9.86
C ASP A 85 15.46 23.52 -8.88
N ALA A 86 15.03 22.39 -9.43
CA ALA A 86 14.44 21.33 -8.64
C ALA A 86 15.42 20.75 -7.62
N LYS A 87 16.72 20.67 -7.94
CA LYS A 87 17.71 20.04 -7.05
C LYS A 87 17.88 20.82 -5.76
N THR A 88 17.95 22.14 -5.86
CA THR A 88 18.18 22.99 -4.69
C THR A 88 16.91 23.17 -3.84
N TYR A 89 15.73 23.27 -4.47
CA TYR A 89 14.51 23.68 -3.79
C TYR A 89 13.52 22.57 -3.45
N THR A 90 13.80 21.30 -3.82
CA THR A 90 12.91 20.18 -3.47
C THR A 90 12.75 20.01 -1.96
N LEU A 91 13.82 20.18 -1.19
CA LEU A 91 13.74 20.07 0.27
C LEU A 91 12.82 21.13 0.88
N GLN A 92 12.97 22.40 0.49
CA GLN A 92 12.11 23.48 0.94
C GLN A 92 10.67 23.27 0.46
N LEU A 93 10.48 22.83 -0.79
CA LEU A 93 9.15 22.54 -1.32
C LEU A 93 8.43 21.46 -0.51
N THR A 94 9.12 20.38 -0.16
CA THR A 94 8.55 19.30 0.67
C THR A 94 8.22 19.77 2.09
N ALA A 95 9.07 20.59 2.71
CA ALA A 95 8.80 21.19 4.02
C ALA A 95 7.59 22.13 3.99
N SER A 96 7.47 22.97 2.96
CA SER A 96 6.30 23.84 2.79
C SER A 96 5.01 23.04 2.60
N PHE A 97 5.05 21.92 1.86
CA PHE A 97 3.88 21.03 1.72
C PHE A 97 3.47 20.41 3.06
N GLU A 98 4.42 19.85 3.82
CA GLU A 98 4.17 19.25 5.13
C GLU A 98 3.46 20.22 6.07
N ARG A 99 4.00 21.44 6.21
CA ARG A 99 3.44 22.49 7.07
C ARG A 99 2.07 22.95 6.60
N MET A 100 1.92 23.16 5.29
CA MET A 100 0.65 23.54 4.68
C MET A 100 -0.46 22.53 5.02
N LEU A 101 -0.18 21.23 4.99
CA LEU A 101 -1.14 20.20 5.38
C LEU A 101 -1.56 20.30 6.85
N VAL A 102 -0.63 20.59 7.75
CA VAL A 102 -0.90 20.79 9.18
C VAL A 102 -1.79 22.03 9.39
N TYR A 103 -1.46 23.16 8.75
CA TYR A 103 -2.24 24.39 8.91
C TYR A 103 -3.64 24.29 8.30
N LEU A 104 -3.77 23.67 7.12
CA LEU A 104 -5.08 23.42 6.49
C LEU A 104 -5.97 22.51 7.36
N LEU A 105 -5.39 21.50 8.02
CA LEU A 105 -6.11 20.64 8.96
C LEU A 105 -6.57 21.44 10.18
N HIS A 106 -5.70 22.27 10.76
CA HIS A 106 -6.02 23.11 11.90
C HIS A 106 -7.11 24.15 11.59
N ALA A 107 -7.11 24.71 10.38
CA ALA A 107 -8.13 25.65 9.90
C ALA A 107 -9.44 24.98 9.46
N GLY A 108 -9.49 23.63 9.35
CA GLY A 108 -10.64 22.91 8.82
C GLY A 108 -10.91 23.14 7.32
N ARG A 109 -9.95 23.72 6.57
CA ARG A 109 -10.07 24.08 5.14
C ARG A 109 -9.90 22.86 4.24
N SER A 110 -10.96 22.07 4.19
CA SER A 110 -10.82 20.68 3.80
C SER A 110 -10.72 20.44 2.29
N GLU A 111 -11.37 21.25 1.46
CA GLU A 111 -11.20 21.16 -0.01
C GLU A 111 -9.77 21.51 -0.44
N GLU A 112 -9.18 22.51 0.18
CA GLU A 112 -7.81 22.93 -0.08
C GLU A 112 -6.79 21.96 0.48
N TRP A 113 -7.07 21.36 1.64
CA TRP A 113 -6.30 20.25 2.18
C TRP A 113 -6.24 19.10 1.17
N MET A 114 -7.39 18.70 0.62
CA MET A 114 -7.49 17.62 -0.37
C MET A 114 -6.67 17.89 -1.63
N LYS A 115 -6.71 19.13 -2.12
CA LYS A 115 -5.90 19.55 -3.27
C LYS A 115 -4.41 19.49 -2.93
N SER A 116 -4.02 19.99 -1.77
CA SER A 116 -2.63 20.01 -1.30
C SER A 116 -2.07 18.60 -1.08
N CYS A 117 -2.86 17.68 -0.50
CA CYS A 117 -2.47 16.27 -0.37
C CYS A 117 -2.19 15.62 -1.72
N ARG A 118 -3.05 15.88 -2.71
CA ARG A 118 -2.88 15.34 -4.07
C ARG A 118 -1.56 15.78 -4.68
N GLU A 119 -1.25 17.07 -4.57
CA GLU A 119 -0.02 17.62 -5.12
C GLU A 119 1.21 17.11 -4.39
N ALA A 120 1.18 17.05 -3.05
CA ALA A 120 2.25 16.49 -2.24
C ALA A 120 2.52 15.02 -2.62
N LEU A 121 1.49 14.17 -2.70
CA LEU A 121 1.65 12.77 -3.08
C LEU A 121 2.18 12.59 -4.50
N ASN A 122 1.78 13.45 -5.45
CA ASN A 122 2.34 13.43 -6.81
C ASN A 122 3.83 13.82 -6.81
N LEU A 123 4.23 14.80 -6.00
CA LEU A 123 5.63 15.17 -5.82
C LEU A 123 6.42 13.99 -5.24
N TRP A 124 5.94 13.41 -4.13
CA TRP A 124 6.57 12.26 -3.49
C TRP A 124 6.71 11.07 -4.45
N GLN A 125 5.65 10.74 -5.18
CA GLN A 125 5.70 9.68 -6.18
C GLN A 125 6.78 9.95 -7.23
N ARG A 126 6.91 11.18 -7.73
CA ARG A 126 7.96 11.54 -8.70
C ARG A 126 9.36 11.40 -8.12
N LEU A 127 9.57 11.83 -6.87
CA LEU A 127 10.86 11.75 -6.19
C LEU A 127 11.28 10.29 -5.95
N VAL A 128 10.32 9.43 -5.57
CA VAL A 128 10.57 7.99 -5.39
C VAL A 128 10.74 7.26 -6.72
N THR A 129 9.97 7.57 -7.76
CA THR A 129 10.17 6.89 -9.06
C THR A 129 11.39 7.40 -9.80
N GLY A 130 11.74 8.68 -9.64
CA GLY A 130 12.88 9.31 -10.29
C GLY A 130 14.24 8.85 -9.78
N ARG A 131 14.28 8.07 -8.68
CA ARG A 131 15.53 7.65 -8.00
C ARG A 131 16.45 8.83 -7.73
N ASP A 132 15.88 9.93 -7.24
CA ASP A 132 16.66 11.07 -6.82
C ASP A 132 17.66 10.62 -5.73
N PRO A 133 18.98 10.82 -5.94
CA PRO A 133 20.00 10.41 -4.97
C PRO A 133 19.88 11.15 -3.63
N GLU A 134 19.21 12.30 -3.59
CA GLU A 134 19.00 13.07 -2.36
C GLU A 134 17.71 12.65 -1.62
N PHE A 135 17.04 11.55 -2.05
CA PHE A 135 15.78 11.09 -1.44
C PHE A 135 15.84 10.98 0.09
N GLU A 136 16.95 10.44 0.58
CA GLU A 136 17.18 10.24 2.01
C GLU A 136 17.13 11.55 2.81
N ARG A 137 17.46 12.69 2.18
CA ARG A 137 17.46 13.99 2.84
C ARG A 137 16.05 14.51 3.14
N TYR A 138 15.06 14.08 2.38
CA TYR A 138 13.67 14.50 2.54
C TYR A 138 12.72 13.37 2.94
N ALA A 139 13.21 12.14 3.09
CA ALA A 139 12.44 10.99 3.54
C ALA A 139 11.69 11.22 4.88
N PRO A 140 12.28 11.82 5.93
CA PRO A 140 11.54 12.07 7.18
C PRO A 140 10.29 12.95 7.00
N ARG A 141 10.39 13.99 6.15
CA ARG A 141 9.26 14.90 5.85
C ARG A 141 8.15 14.19 5.09
N PHE A 142 8.50 13.21 4.26
CA PHE A 142 7.51 12.34 3.63
C PHE A 142 6.76 11.52 4.68
N GLU A 143 7.46 10.92 5.66
CA GLU A 143 6.83 10.14 6.72
C GLU A 143 5.88 11.00 7.56
N ASP A 144 6.30 12.21 7.93
CA ASP A 144 5.49 13.16 8.71
C ASP A 144 4.27 13.64 7.92
N SER A 145 4.48 14.08 6.67
CA SER A 145 3.39 14.47 5.77
C SER A 145 2.36 13.34 5.62
N TYR A 146 2.83 12.10 5.53
CA TYR A 146 1.97 10.94 5.38
C TYR A 146 1.22 10.59 6.66
N ASN A 147 1.90 10.59 7.82
CA ASN A 147 1.25 10.39 9.11
C ASN A 147 0.13 11.42 9.30
N ASN A 148 0.37 12.68 8.93
CA ASN A 148 -0.64 13.72 8.96
C ASN A 148 -1.82 13.43 8.01
N ILE A 149 -1.56 12.91 6.80
CA ILE A 149 -2.62 12.52 5.84
C ILE A 149 -3.45 11.33 6.32
N LEU A 150 -2.84 10.38 7.02
CA LEU A 150 -3.52 9.19 7.53
C LEU A 150 -4.31 9.44 8.81
N LEU A 151 -3.71 10.19 9.74
CA LEU A 151 -4.24 10.42 11.09
C LEU A 151 -5.29 11.55 11.12
N SER A 152 -5.38 12.35 10.06
CA SER A 152 -6.46 13.34 9.93
C SER A 152 -7.83 12.64 9.84
N HIS A 153 -8.68 12.88 10.85
CA HIS A 153 -10.02 12.30 10.97
C HIS A 153 -11.03 12.84 9.93
N PRO A 154 -12.05 12.06 9.51
CA PRO A 154 -12.75 12.25 8.24
C PRO A 154 -13.92 13.27 8.29
N PRO A 155 -14.43 13.76 7.13
CA PRO A 155 -14.64 13.00 5.88
C PRO A 155 -13.49 13.01 4.85
N TYR A 156 -12.31 13.53 5.19
CA TYR A 156 -11.34 13.99 4.19
C TYR A 156 -10.23 13.02 3.78
N ALA A 157 -9.87 11.98 4.55
CA ALA A 157 -8.97 10.94 4.05
C ALA A 157 -9.71 10.01 3.07
N SER A 158 -9.98 10.51 1.85
CA SER A 158 -10.57 9.69 0.79
C SER A 158 -9.69 8.47 0.58
N TYR A 159 -10.33 7.30 0.52
CA TYR A 159 -9.76 6.01 0.12
C TYR A 159 -8.71 6.12 -1.01
N VAL A 160 -8.90 7.08 -1.92
CA VAL A 160 -7.99 7.42 -3.03
C VAL A 160 -6.61 7.90 -2.56
N TYR A 161 -6.50 8.69 -1.50
CA TYR A 161 -5.23 9.22 -1.01
C TYR A 161 -4.43 8.20 -0.22
N GLN A 162 -5.13 7.40 0.60
CA GLN A 162 -4.53 6.22 1.25
C GLN A 162 -3.92 5.29 0.19
N HIS A 163 -4.64 5.04 -0.90
CA HIS A 163 -4.15 4.23 -2.01
C HIS A 163 -2.92 4.83 -2.70
N ARG A 164 -2.98 6.10 -3.10
CA ARG A 164 -1.85 6.78 -3.76
C ARG A 164 -0.59 6.79 -2.90
N ALA A 165 -0.76 6.98 -1.60
CA ALA A 165 0.36 6.97 -0.69
C ALA A 165 0.91 5.56 -0.44
N MET A 166 0.05 4.54 -0.44
CA MET A 166 0.48 3.13 -0.41
C MET A 166 1.44 2.82 -1.56
N VAL A 167 1.16 3.31 -2.77
CA VAL A 167 2.05 3.16 -3.94
C VAL A 167 3.43 3.82 -3.73
N VAL A 168 3.52 4.86 -2.90
CA VAL A 168 4.81 5.50 -2.56
C VAL A 168 5.54 4.67 -1.52
N TRP A 169 4.87 4.26 -0.44
CA TRP A 169 5.45 3.45 0.62
C TRP A 169 5.97 2.09 0.16
N THR A 170 5.18 1.40 -0.67
CA THR A 170 5.56 0.11 -1.27
C THR A 170 6.88 0.22 -2.03
N LYS A 171 7.12 1.33 -2.73
CA LYS A 171 8.40 1.58 -3.42
C LYS A 171 9.55 1.89 -2.46
N LEU A 172 9.27 2.46 -1.29
CA LEU A 172 10.30 2.77 -0.28
C LEU A 172 10.73 1.54 0.51
N VAL A 173 9.78 0.76 1.01
CA VAL A 173 10.09 -0.47 1.75
C VAL A 173 10.83 -1.49 0.86
N VAL A 174 10.58 -1.48 -0.45
CA VAL A 174 11.31 -2.29 -1.44
C VAL A 174 12.76 -1.82 -1.61
N ARG A 175 13.07 -0.53 -1.38
CA ARG A 175 14.44 -0.01 -1.44
C ARG A 175 15.23 -0.37 -0.19
N ASP A 176 14.63 -0.16 0.97
CA ASP A 176 15.25 -0.43 2.27
C ASP A 176 14.15 -0.80 3.28
N VAL A 177 14.04 -2.11 3.57
CA VAL A 177 13.04 -2.62 4.52
C VAL A 177 13.36 -2.25 5.95
N ASP A 178 14.64 -2.11 6.30
CA ASP A 178 15.08 -1.83 7.67
C ASP A 178 14.79 -0.37 8.02
N GLN A 179 15.03 0.53 7.08
CA GLN A 179 14.75 1.96 7.25
C GLN A 179 13.25 2.27 7.19
N TYR A 180 12.53 1.77 6.19
CA TYR A 180 11.16 2.19 5.91
C TYR A 180 10.08 1.22 6.43
N GLY A 181 10.47 0.01 6.85
CA GLY A 181 9.55 -1.02 7.34
C GLY A 181 8.67 -0.58 8.51
N PRO A 182 9.20 0.06 9.57
CA PRO A 182 8.39 0.51 10.71
C PRO A 182 7.32 1.54 10.32
N SER A 183 7.69 2.52 9.49
CA SER A 183 6.77 3.55 9.03
C SER A 183 5.75 3.00 8.04
N PHE A 184 6.15 2.05 7.18
CA PHE A 184 5.23 1.31 6.33
C PHE A 184 4.27 0.42 7.14
N ALA A 185 4.72 -0.21 8.22
CA ALA A 185 3.84 -0.98 9.10
C ALA A 185 2.78 -0.09 9.77
N ARG A 186 3.16 1.10 10.25
CA ARG A 186 2.21 2.11 10.76
C ARG A 186 1.19 2.52 9.68
N ALA A 187 1.68 2.71 8.45
CA ALA A 187 0.87 3.04 7.29
C ALA A 187 -0.23 1.99 7.02
N LEU A 188 0.18 0.72 7.00
CA LEU A 188 -0.70 -0.42 6.81
C LEU A 188 -1.75 -0.53 7.92
N CYS A 189 -1.34 -0.42 9.19
CA CYS A 189 -2.26 -0.45 10.34
C CYS A 189 -3.31 0.67 10.26
N ALA A 190 -2.92 1.89 9.91
CA ALA A 190 -3.85 3.00 9.75
C ALA A 190 -4.88 2.74 8.63
N ILE A 191 -4.42 2.17 7.50
CA ILE A 191 -5.30 1.87 6.36
C ILE A 191 -6.24 0.69 6.69
N ALA A 192 -5.76 -0.34 7.38
CA ALA A 192 -6.57 -1.47 7.82
C ALA A 192 -7.66 -1.03 8.81
N ASN A 193 -7.33 -0.11 9.72
CA ASN A 193 -8.25 0.40 10.73
C ASN A 193 -9.15 1.55 10.25
N SER A 194 -8.94 2.07 9.03
CA SER A 194 -9.75 3.14 8.48
C SER A 194 -11.21 2.68 8.28
N PRO A 195 -12.22 3.45 8.72
CA PRO A 195 -13.64 3.07 8.61
C PRO A 195 -14.10 2.86 7.16
N PHE A 196 -13.41 3.44 6.18
CA PHE A 196 -13.71 3.29 4.75
C PHE A 196 -13.16 2.01 4.11
N SER A 197 -12.25 1.29 4.79
CA SER A 197 -11.71 0.02 4.29
C SER A 197 -12.73 -1.11 4.43
N ARG A 198 -13.61 -1.06 5.43
CA ARG A 198 -14.65 -2.06 5.71
C ARG A 198 -15.92 -1.71 4.94
N ASP A 199 -16.55 -2.71 4.32
CA ASP A 199 -17.77 -2.56 3.49
C ASP A 199 -18.73 -1.54 4.11
N ALA A 200 -18.95 -0.40 3.42
CA ALA A 200 -19.81 0.70 3.85
C ALA A 200 -21.28 0.30 4.09
N ARG A 201 -21.62 -0.99 3.90
CA ARG A 201 -22.90 -1.61 4.27
C ARG A 201 -23.00 -2.06 5.73
N LYS A 202 -21.89 -2.20 6.44
CA LYS A 202 -21.92 -2.30 7.90
C LYS A 202 -21.74 -0.89 8.43
N GLU A 203 -22.82 -0.29 8.94
CA GLU A 203 -22.69 0.90 9.77
C GLU A 203 -21.56 0.66 10.78
N PRO A 204 -20.70 1.66 11.04
CA PRO A 204 -19.69 1.52 12.07
C PRO A 204 -20.42 1.21 13.39
N THR A 205 -20.38 -0.05 13.84
CA THR A 205 -21.17 -0.53 14.99
C THR A 205 -20.67 0.01 16.32
N SER A 206 -19.85 1.05 16.31
CA SER A 206 -19.62 1.92 17.45
C SER A 206 -19.04 3.23 16.97
N ASN A 207 -19.44 4.33 17.61
CA ASN A 207 -18.66 5.56 17.66
C ASN A 207 -17.21 5.21 18.03
N ARG A 208 -16.36 5.02 17.03
CA ARG A 208 -14.91 5.08 17.21
C ARG A 208 -14.47 6.50 16.92
N ASP A 209 -14.92 7.41 17.78
CA ASP A 209 -14.26 8.70 18.05
C ASP A 209 -13.00 8.50 18.90
N GLY A 210 -12.66 7.25 19.25
CA GLY A 210 -11.37 6.90 19.84
C GLY A 210 -10.29 6.88 18.76
N ALA A 211 -9.19 7.60 19.03
CA ALA A 211 -7.96 7.52 18.26
C ALA A 211 -7.67 6.07 17.86
N VAL A 212 -7.36 5.84 16.58
CA VAL A 212 -6.91 4.53 16.12
C VAL A 212 -5.64 4.20 16.90
N ASP A 213 -5.70 3.16 17.74
CA ASP A 213 -4.55 2.69 18.51
C ASP A 213 -3.56 2.03 17.53
N ILE A 214 -2.66 2.83 16.98
CA ILE A 214 -1.57 2.36 16.14
C ILE A 214 -0.41 2.04 17.09
N PRO A 215 0.09 0.79 17.10
CA PRO A 215 1.25 0.43 17.89
C PRO A 215 2.43 1.37 17.59
N GLN A 216 3.21 1.74 18.61
CA GLN A 216 4.38 2.60 18.40
C GLN A 216 5.42 1.94 17.49
N GLU A 217 5.60 0.63 17.62
CA GLU A 217 6.48 -0.18 16.76
C GLU A 217 5.67 -1.37 16.20
N PRO A 218 4.90 -1.18 15.12
CA PRO A 218 4.13 -2.26 14.54
C PRO A 218 5.05 -3.22 13.78
N ASN A 219 4.83 -4.51 13.99
CA ASN A 219 5.51 -5.55 13.23
C ASN A 219 5.04 -5.52 11.77
N LEU A 220 5.98 -5.38 10.83
CA LEU A 220 5.66 -5.29 9.41
C LEU A 220 4.92 -6.52 8.85
N VAL A 221 5.31 -7.72 9.28
CA VAL A 221 4.64 -8.96 8.85
C VAL A 221 3.19 -8.95 9.32
N GLN A 222 2.95 -8.62 10.59
CA GLN A 222 1.59 -8.55 11.13
C GLN A 222 0.75 -7.48 10.41
N ALA A 223 1.31 -6.30 10.18
CA ALA A 223 0.61 -5.20 9.51
C ALA A 223 0.26 -5.56 8.04
N LEU A 224 1.13 -6.29 7.35
CA LEU A 224 0.85 -6.86 6.03
C LEU A 224 -0.26 -7.89 6.10
N GLU A 225 -0.22 -8.82 7.06
CA GLU A 225 -1.24 -9.85 7.24
C GLU A 225 -2.62 -9.25 7.51
N ASP A 226 -2.74 -8.31 8.44
CA ASP A 226 -4.00 -7.61 8.74
C ASP A 226 -4.55 -6.89 7.49
N THR A 227 -3.65 -6.29 6.70
CA THR A 227 -4.02 -5.62 5.45
C THR A 227 -4.54 -6.64 4.43
N ILE A 228 -3.83 -7.75 4.24
CA ILE A 228 -4.19 -8.84 3.33
C ILE A 228 -5.55 -9.43 3.70
N GLU A 229 -5.79 -9.69 4.98
CA GLU A 229 -7.07 -10.21 5.49
C GLU A 229 -8.23 -9.23 5.29
N SER A 230 -7.95 -7.93 5.31
CA SER A 230 -8.98 -6.91 5.04
C SER A 230 -9.37 -6.83 3.56
N LEU A 231 -8.48 -7.16 2.61
CA LEU A 231 -8.70 -6.96 1.16
C LEU A 231 -10.01 -7.55 0.62
N PRO A 232 -10.39 -8.80 0.96
CA PRO A 232 -11.62 -9.40 0.45
C PRO A 232 -12.90 -8.71 0.96
N THR A 233 -12.83 -8.02 2.10
CA THR A 233 -13.98 -7.33 2.71
C THR A 233 -14.21 -5.93 2.13
N ARG A 234 -13.22 -5.37 1.43
CA ARG A 234 -13.32 -4.03 0.84
C ARG A 234 -14.30 -3.98 -0.33
N LYS A 235 -14.70 -2.78 -0.70
CA LYS A 235 -15.51 -2.53 -1.90
C LYS A 235 -14.76 -3.05 -3.12
N CYS A 236 -15.46 -3.75 -4.01
CA CYS A 236 -14.84 -4.33 -5.20
C CYS A 236 -14.70 -3.26 -6.29
N ASP A 237 -13.60 -2.51 -6.26
CA ASP A 237 -13.25 -1.45 -7.22
C ASP A 237 -11.80 -1.58 -7.73
N GLU A 238 -11.48 -0.79 -8.77
CA GLU A 238 -10.16 -0.79 -9.41
C GLU A 238 -9.03 -0.39 -8.45
N LEU A 239 -9.31 0.49 -7.47
CA LEU A 239 -8.36 0.90 -6.46
C LEU A 239 -8.00 -0.24 -5.51
N THR A 240 -8.97 -1.03 -5.06
CA THR A 240 -8.72 -2.22 -4.22
C THR A 240 -7.85 -3.25 -4.94
N ILE A 241 -8.11 -3.44 -6.24
CA ILE A 241 -7.28 -4.32 -7.06
C ILE A 241 -5.86 -3.78 -7.19
N THR A 242 -5.71 -2.49 -7.49
CA THR A 242 -4.38 -1.88 -7.58
C THR A 242 -3.65 -1.98 -6.24
N HIS A 243 -4.34 -1.74 -5.12
CA HIS A 243 -3.78 -1.91 -3.77
C HIS A 243 -3.25 -3.33 -3.54
N GLY A 244 -4.08 -4.34 -3.84
CA GLY A 244 -3.66 -5.73 -3.70
C GLY A 244 -2.44 -6.08 -4.57
N SER A 245 -2.32 -5.49 -5.76
CA SER A 245 -1.16 -5.69 -6.63
C SER A 245 0.12 -5.11 -6.02
N GLU A 246 0.05 -3.92 -5.42
CA GLU A 246 1.20 -3.29 -4.75
C GLU A 246 1.65 -4.10 -3.52
N ILE A 247 0.71 -4.61 -2.71
CA ILE A 247 1.02 -5.48 -1.56
C ILE A 247 1.69 -6.77 -2.02
N VAL A 248 1.19 -7.39 -3.09
CA VAL A 248 1.81 -8.58 -3.67
C VAL A 248 3.25 -8.30 -4.13
N GLU A 249 3.52 -7.14 -4.73
CA GLU A 249 4.87 -6.77 -5.17
C GLU A 249 5.82 -6.57 -3.97
N VAL A 250 5.38 -5.88 -2.92
CA VAL A 250 6.18 -5.74 -1.70
C VAL A 250 6.51 -7.10 -1.10
N CYS A 251 5.50 -7.95 -0.89
CA CYS A 251 5.72 -9.27 -0.33
C CYS A 251 6.62 -10.13 -1.24
N ARG A 252 6.56 -9.95 -2.57
CA ARG A 252 7.45 -10.63 -3.53
C ARG A 252 8.91 -10.25 -3.31
N VAL A 253 9.20 -8.95 -3.21
CA VAL A 253 10.57 -8.47 -2.98
C VAL A 253 11.08 -8.94 -1.62
N LEU A 254 10.26 -8.79 -0.56
CA LEU A 254 10.65 -9.20 0.79
C LEU A 254 10.89 -10.71 0.89
N ALA A 255 10.03 -11.54 0.27
CA ALA A 255 10.23 -12.99 0.22
C ALA A 255 11.42 -13.42 -0.64
N ALA A 256 11.87 -12.59 -1.59
CA ALA A 256 13.10 -12.84 -2.33
C ALA A 256 14.36 -12.57 -1.49
N GLN A 257 14.28 -11.66 -0.51
CA GLN A 257 15.36 -11.38 0.44
C GLN A 257 15.38 -12.41 1.58
N ASP A 258 14.22 -12.68 2.18
CA ASP A 258 14.05 -13.67 3.25
C ASP A 258 12.73 -14.43 3.08
N ILE A 259 12.83 -15.59 2.45
CA ILE A 259 11.68 -16.47 2.19
C ILE A 259 11.14 -17.13 3.47
N ASP A 260 11.99 -17.29 4.50
CA ASP A 260 11.61 -17.99 5.72
C ASP A 260 10.72 -17.08 6.61
N THR A 261 10.99 -15.77 6.59
CA THR A 261 10.17 -14.75 7.27
C THR A 261 8.94 -14.34 6.45
N TYR A 262 9.11 -13.99 5.17
CA TYR A 262 8.04 -13.36 4.38
C TYR A 262 7.32 -14.31 3.42
N GLY A 263 7.80 -15.53 3.22
CA GLY A 263 7.26 -16.45 2.22
C GLY A 263 5.78 -16.81 2.45
N LEU A 264 5.38 -17.05 3.71
CA LEU A 264 3.98 -17.34 4.03
C LEU A 264 3.07 -16.11 3.87
N CYS A 265 3.55 -14.93 4.28
CA CYS A 265 2.87 -13.66 4.07
C CYS A 265 2.66 -13.40 2.57
N PHE A 266 3.67 -13.68 1.75
CA PHE A 266 3.59 -13.55 0.30
C PHE A 266 2.56 -14.51 -0.33
N VAL A 267 2.54 -15.77 0.08
CA VAL A 267 1.53 -16.76 -0.36
C VAL A 267 0.11 -16.29 0.00
N ARG A 268 -0.08 -15.76 1.20
CA ARG A 268 -1.37 -15.20 1.66
C ARG A 268 -1.77 -13.99 0.81
N ALA A 269 -0.84 -13.09 0.52
CA ALA A 269 -1.07 -11.93 -0.36
C ALA A 269 -1.53 -12.36 -1.75
N LEU A 270 -0.83 -13.31 -2.38
CA LEU A 270 -1.18 -13.86 -3.69
C LEU A 270 -2.59 -14.48 -3.69
N SER A 271 -2.90 -15.26 -2.65
CA SER A 271 -4.19 -15.95 -2.51
C SER A 271 -5.35 -14.97 -2.31
N ALA A 272 -5.18 -13.99 -1.40
CA ALA A 272 -6.18 -12.95 -1.16
C ALA A 272 -6.40 -12.08 -2.41
N HIS A 273 -5.32 -11.76 -3.12
CA HIS A 273 -5.40 -10.94 -4.33
C HIS A 273 -6.06 -11.67 -5.49
N ALA A 274 -5.77 -12.97 -5.69
CA ALA A 274 -6.46 -13.82 -6.67
C ALA A 274 -7.98 -13.87 -6.41
N ASN A 275 -8.38 -14.02 -5.15
CA ASN A 275 -9.79 -14.02 -4.75
C ASN A 275 -10.48 -12.66 -5.01
N SER A 276 -9.80 -11.56 -4.70
CA SER A 276 -10.26 -10.20 -5.00
C SER A 276 -10.41 -9.97 -6.51
N PHE A 277 -9.45 -10.44 -7.33
CA PHE A 277 -9.54 -10.40 -8.79
C PHE A 277 -10.71 -11.19 -9.33
N ASP A 278 -10.95 -12.41 -8.82
CA ASP A 278 -12.10 -13.21 -9.22
C ASP A 278 -13.43 -12.53 -8.88
N ARG A 279 -13.52 -11.92 -7.69
CA ARG A 279 -14.68 -11.13 -7.30
C ARG A 279 -14.89 -9.95 -8.25
N TRP A 280 -13.83 -9.22 -8.57
CA TRP A 280 -13.88 -8.09 -9.48
C TRP A 280 -14.31 -8.49 -10.89
N CYS A 281 -13.78 -9.59 -11.41
CA CYS A 281 -14.15 -10.12 -12.71
C CYS A 281 -15.62 -10.58 -12.76
N ARG A 282 -16.16 -11.09 -11.64
CA ARG A 282 -17.60 -11.42 -11.54
C ARG A 282 -18.49 -10.18 -11.55
N CYS A 283 -18.05 -9.08 -10.95
CA CYS A 283 -18.79 -7.82 -10.93
C CYS A 283 -18.67 -7.05 -12.26
N HIS A 284 -17.56 -7.20 -12.99
CA HIS A 284 -17.27 -6.46 -14.23
C HIS A 284 -17.21 -7.43 -15.42
N ALA A 285 -18.34 -7.60 -16.11
CA ALA A 285 -18.56 -8.60 -17.17
C ALA A 285 -17.60 -8.53 -18.38
N ALA A 286 -16.84 -7.44 -18.56
CA ALA A 286 -15.93 -7.22 -19.68
C ALA A 286 -14.48 -7.72 -19.46
N SER A 287 -14.17 -8.32 -18.31
CA SER A 287 -12.79 -8.59 -17.85
C SER A 287 -12.19 -9.93 -18.32
N ASN A 288 -12.46 -10.36 -19.55
CA ASN A 288 -11.98 -11.69 -20.01
C ASN A 288 -10.45 -11.82 -20.08
N GLY A 289 -9.68 -10.72 -20.19
CA GLY A 289 -8.20 -10.75 -20.12
C GLY A 289 -7.61 -10.75 -18.70
N TYR A 290 -8.42 -10.58 -17.66
CA TYR A 290 -7.94 -10.51 -16.27
C TYR A 290 -8.08 -11.83 -15.49
N LYS A 291 -8.77 -12.82 -16.05
CA LYS A 291 -8.91 -14.16 -15.45
C LYS A 291 -7.59 -14.93 -15.42
N ASP A 292 -6.71 -14.68 -16.40
CA ASP A 292 -5.37 -15.26 -16.44
C ASP A 292 -4.53 -14.81 -15.24
N LYS A 293 -4.69 -13.56 -14.79
CA LYS A 293 -3.94 -13.03 -13.63
C LYS A 293 -4.23 -13.81 -12.34
N SER A 294 -5.50 -14.14 -12.10
CA SER A 294 -5.91 -14.93 -10.94
C SER A 294 -5.27 -16.33 -10.91
N SER A 295 -5.16 -16.97 -12.08
CA SER A 295 -4.46 -18.25 -12.22
C SER A 295 -2.94 -18.09 -12.02
N ILE A 296 -2.34 -17.03 -12.59
CA ILE A 296 -0.92 -16.70 -12.42
C ILE A 296 -0.57 -16.54 -10.93
N TYR A 297 -1.34 -15.76 -10.16
CA TYR A 297 -1.06 -15.57 -8.73
C TYR A 297 -1.17 -16.87 -7.92
N ARG A 298 -2.14 -17.74 -8.23
CA ARG A 298 -2.24 -19.05 -7.56
C ARG A 298 -1.06 -19.95 -7.89
N ARG A 299 -0.64 -20.00 -9.15
CA ARG A 299 0.53 -20.78 -9.58
C ARG A 299 1.80 -20.27 -8.91
N GLU A 300 1.96 -18.96 -8.80
CA GLU A 300 3.07 -18.34 -8.07
C GLU A 300 3.04 -18.74 -6.58
N ALA A 301 1.87 -18.71 -5.93
CA ALA A 301 1.72 -19.11 -4.53
C ALA A 301 2.10 -20.59 -4.31
N ILE A 302 1.65 -21.48 -5.20
CA ILE A 302 2.03 -22.90 -5.20
C ILE A 302 3.55 -23.06 -5.39
N GLY A 303 4.15 -22.27 -6.30
CA GLY A 303 5.60 -22.28 -6.53
C GLY A 303 6.41 -21.88 -5.30
N VAL A 304 5.96 -20.88 -4.53
CA VAL A 304 6.57 -20.48 -3.25
C VAL A 304 6.39 -21.58 -2.20
N LEU A 305 5.17 -22.09 -2.03
CA LEU A 305 4.87 -23.17 -1.08
C LEU A 305 5.66 -24.45 -1.39
N ARG A 306 5.90 -24.78 -2.66
CA ARG A 306 6.74 -25.91 -3.07
C ARG A 306 8.18 -25.74 -2.59
N LYS A 307 8.76 -24.54 -2.74
CA LYS A 307 10.11 -24.25 -2.26
C LYS A 307 10.22 -24.35 -0.73
N LEU A 308 9.20 -23.87 -0.02
CA LEU A 308 9.13 -23.95 1.44
C LEU A 308 8.93 -25.40 1.92
N ALA A 309 8.00 -26.15 1.32
CA ALA A 309 7.74 -27.54 1.65
C ALA A 309 8.91 -28.47 1.32
N ALA A 310 9.75 -28.14 0.32
CA ALA A 310 10.99 -28.88 0.08
C ALA A 310 12.00 -28.76 1.22
N ARG A 311 11.92 -27.70 2.05
CA ARG A 311 12.80 -27.48 3.21
C ARG A 311 12.19 -28.06 4.49
N ASP A 312 10.88 -27.86 4.68
CA ASP A 312 10.13 -28.35 5.82
C ASP A 312 8.74 -28.84 5.36
N PRO A 313 8.65 -30.11 4.93
CA PRO A 313 7.40 -30.66 4.43
C PRO A 313 6.30 -30.57 5.45
N ASP A 314 6.55 -30.89 6.71
CA ASP A 314 5.51 -30.99 7.74
C ASP A 314 4.91 -29.63 8.09
N ARG A 315 5.74 -28.59 8.11
CA ARG A 315 5.28 -27.22 8.35
C ARG A 315 4.48 -26.63 7.20
N TYR A 316 4.93 -26.80 5.95
CA TYR A 316 4.36 -26.10 4.79
C TYR A 316 3.49 -26.97 3.89
N GLY A 317 3.54 -28.29 4.05
CA GLY A 317 2.74 -29.26 3.30
C GLY A 317 1.23 -29.01 3.40
N PRO A 318 0.66 -28.77 4.59
CA PRO A 318 -0.77 -28.46 4.73
C PRO A 318 -1.18 -27.19 3.96
N ALA A 319 -0.34 -26.15 3.95
CA ALA A 319 -0.59 -24.93 3.20
C ALA A 319 -0.52 -25.17 1.68
N LEU A 320 0.41 -26.02 1.22
CA LEU A 320 0.50 -26.44 -0.18
C LEU A 320 -0.74 -27.22 -0.65
N VAL A 321 -1.22 -28.17 0.16
CA VAL A 321 -2.47 -28.89 -0.09
C VAL A 321 -3.64 -27.92 -0.21
N HIS A 322 -3.77 -26.99 0.76
CA HIS A 322 -4.84 -26.00 0.73
C HIS A 322 -4.80 -25.14 -0.55
N ALA A 323 -3.61 -24.68 -0.98
CA ALA A 323 -3.46 -23.90 -2.21
C ALA A 323 -3.87 -24.69 -3.47
N LEU A 324 -3.53 -25.98 -3.53
CA LEU A 324 -3.96 -26.87 -4.62
C LEU A 324 -5.48 -27.06 -4.63
N GLU A 325 -6.08 -27.30 -3.47
CA GLU A 325 -7.54 -27.39 -3.34
C GLU A 325 -8.24 -26.11 -3.81
N GLN A 326 -7.72 -24.94 -3.47
CA GLN A 326 -8.25 -23.66 -3.95
C GLN A 326 -8.16 -23.53 -5.48
N MET A 327 -7.11 -24.07 -6.12
CA MET A 327 -6.96 -24.08 -7.58
C MET A 327 -7.91 -25.08 -8.27
N ILE A 328 -8.14 -26.25 -7.64
CA ILE A 328 -9.03 -27.32 -8.12
C ILE A 328 -10.50 -26.90 -8.07
N ASN A 329 -10.90 -26.25 -6.97
CA ASN A 329 -12.30 -25.94 -6.66
C ASN A 329 -12.83 -24.67 -7.35
N ILE A 330 -12.06 -24.05 -8.25
CA ILE A 330 -12.52 -22.84 -8.96
C ILE A 330 -13.74 -23.19 -9.83
N PRO A 331 -14.90 -22.54 -9.61
CA PRO A 331 -16.10 -22.81 -10.39
C PRO A 331 -15.90 -22.34 -11.83
N SER A 332 -15.74 -23.28 -12.76
CA SER A 332 -15.77 -23.00 -14.19
C SER A 332 -17.21 -22.70 -14.63
N LYS A 333 -17.67 -21.45 -14.46
CA LYS A 333 -18.99 -21.01 -14.98
C LYS A 333 -19.05 -20.97 -16.52
N LYS A 334 -17.91 -21.12 -17.20
CA LYS A 334 -17.82 -21.19 -18.66
C LYS A 334 -18.00 -22.63 -19.13
N ARG A 335 -18.90 -22.83 -20.10
CA ARG A 335 -18.87 -23.97 -21.01
C ARG A 335 -17.82 -23.65 -22.09
N GLY A 336 -16.77 -24.45 -22.24
CA GLY A 336 -15.80 -24.30 -23.34
C GLY A 336 -14.33 -24.62 -23.00
N GLU A 337 -13.46 -24.47 -24.00
CA GLU A 337 -12.03 -24.85 -23.96
C GLU A 337 -11.19 -24.06 -22.93
N ASP A 338 -11.51 -22.81 -22.61
CA ASP A 338 -10.78 -22.03 -21.58
C ASP A 338 -10.80 -22.73 -20.20
N ALA A 339 -11.95 -23.32 -19.84
CA ALA A 339 -12.10 -24.04 -18.58
C ALA A 339 -11.36 -25.38 -18.59
N LEU A 340 -11.24 -26.02 -19.76
CA LEU A 340 -10.42 -27.21 -19.94
C LEU A 340 -8.93 -26.88 -19.79
N SER A 341 -8.45 -25.78 -20.36
CA SER A 341 -7.06 -25.36 -20.20
C SER A 341 -6.69 -25.19 -18.74
N HIS A 342 -7.49 -24.45 -17.96
CA HIS A 342 -7.24 -24.28 -16.52
C HIS A 342 -7.21 -25.61 -15.75
N ARG A 343 -8.13 -26.54 -16.08
CA ARG A 343 -8.17 -27.86 -15.43
C ARG A 343 -6.98 -28.75 -15.81
N ARG A 344 -6.53 -28.71 -17.06
CA ARG A 344 -5.31 -29.41 -17.50
C ARG A 344 -4.09 -28.87 -16.78
N ASP A 345 -3.91 -27.55 -16.78
CA ASP A 345 -2.84 -26.88 -16.02
C ASP A 345 -2.86 -27.28 -14.53
N THR A 346 -4.05 -27.40 -13.92
CA THR A 346 -4.19 -27.83 -12.52
C THR A 346 -3.74 -29.28 -12.32
N VAL A 347 -4.11 -30.19 -13.24
CA VAL A 347 -3.66 -31.58 -13.22
C VAL A 347 -2.14 -31.66 -13.37
N ASP A 348 -1.55 -30.90 -14.28
CA ASP A 348 -0.11 -30.90 -14.51
C ASP A 348 0.65 -30.42 -13.26
N VAL A 349 0.19 -29.32 -12.64
CA VAL A 349 0.76 -28.84 -11.36
C VAL A 349 0.61 -29.88 -10.25
N CYS A 350 -0.56 -30.52 -10.11
CA CYS A 350 -0.76 -31.56 -9.09
C CYS A 350 0.11 -32.80 -9.37
N ARG A 351 0.35 -33.14 -10.64
CA ARG A 351 1.17 -34.27 -11.05
C ARG A 351 2.63 -34.03 -10.70
N GLU A 352 3.17 -32.87 -11.07
CA GLU A 352 4.55 -32.46 -10.71
C GLU A 352 4.79 -32.53 -9.19
N ILE A 353 3.81 -32.14 -8.37
CA ILE A 353 3.94 -32.13 -6.92
C ILE A 353 3.76 -33.54 -6.32
N ALA A 354 2.82 -34.34 -6.83
CA ALA A 354 2.62 -35.71 -6.40
C ALA A 354 3.75 -36.65 -6.81
N ASP A 355 4.53 -36.33 -7.84
CA ASP A 355 5.74 -37.07 -8.19
C ASP A 355 6.83 -36.95 -7.10
N VAL A 356 6.81 -35.89 -6.28
CA VAL A 356 7.73 -35.70 -5.15
C VAL A 356 7.29 -36.51 -3.93
N ASP A 357 5.99 -36.45 -3.57
CA ASP A 357 5.40 -37.18 -2.46
C ASP A 357 3.95 -37.57 -2.82
N VAL A 358 3.81 -38.79 -3.31
CA VAL A 358 2.52 -39.32 -3.78
C VAL A 358 1.56 -39.59 -2.63
N ASP A 359 2.07 -39.92 -1.44
CA ASP A 359 1.22 -40.24 -0.29
C ASP A 359 0.55 -38.97 0.24
N ARG A 360 1.31 -37.86 0.29
CA ARG A 360 0.81 -36.56 0.75
C ARG A 360 -0.04 -35.83 -0.28
N TYR A 361 0.40 -35.78 -1.54
CA TYR A 361 -0.21 -34.92 -2.56
C TYR A 361 -1.04 -35.68 -3.61
N GLY A 362 -0.94 -37.01 -3.67
CA GLY A 362 -1.74 -37.85 -4.55
C GLY A 362 -3.26 -37.70 -4.37
N PRO A 363 -3.82 -37.45 -3.16
CA PRO A 363 -5.24 -37.14 -3.03
C PRO A 363 -5.67 -35.89 -3.81
N CYS A 364 -4.83 -34.84 -3.83
CA CYS A 364 -5.08 -33.63 -4.62
C CYS A 364 -5.03 -33.93 -6.13
N LEU A 365 -4.05 -34.72 -6.58
CA LEU A 365 -3.97 -35.16 -7.98
C LEU A 365 -5.22 -35.94 -8.40
N ALA A 366 -5.67 -36.90 -7.60
CA ALA A 366 -6.88 -37.66 -7.88
C ALA A 366 -8.12 -36.74 -7.96
N GLN A 367 -8.23 -35.75 -7.08
CA GLN A 367 -9.32 -34.77 -7.11
C GLN A 367 -9.26 -33.89 -8.37
N ALA A 368 -8.08 -33.40 -8.76
CA ALA A 368 -7.87 -32.61 -9.98
C ALA A 368 -8.26 -33.39 -11.24
N LEU A 369 -7.81 -34.66 -11.34
CA LEU A 369 -8.13 -35.57 -12.44
C LEU A 369 -9.63 -35.83 -12.55
N ARG A 370 -10.31 -36.08 -11.42
CA ARG A 370 -11.77 -36.23 -11.37
C ARG A 370 -12.48 -34.96 -11.84
N ALA A 371 -12.03 -33.80 -11.39
CA ALA A 371 -12.64 -32.52 -11.76
C ALA A 371 -12.47 -32.21 -13.26
N LEU A 372 -11.33 -32.57 -13.86
CA LEU A 372 -11.10 -32.52 -15.32
C LEU A 372 -12.01 -33.50 -16.06
N ALA A 373 -12.10 -34.75 -15.57
CA ALA A 373 -12.93 -35.78 -16.18
C ALA A 373 -14.42 -35.40 -16.18
N ASP A 374 -14.92 -34.83 -15.08
CA ASP A 374 -16.32 -34.39 -14.99
C ASP A 374 -16.58 -33.25 -15.98
N HIS A 375 -15.65 -32.32 -16.15
CA HIS A 375 -15.79 -31.26 -17.15
C HIS A 375 -15.77 -31.81 -18.58
N LEU A 376 -14.86 -32.73 -18.91
CA LEU A 376 -14.83 -33.42 -20.22
C LEU A 376 -16.13 -34.19 -20.49
N PHE A 377 -16.70 -34.83 -19.46
CA PHE A 377 -17.98 -35.51 -19.55
C PHE A 377 -19.10 -34.53 -19.93
N THR A 378 -19.16 -33.35 -19.28
CA THR A 378 -20.16 -32.32 -19.62
C THR A 378 -20.04 -31.78 -21.05
N LEU A 379 -18.85 -31.89 -21.67
CA LEU A 379 -18.58 -31.48 -23.04
C LEU A 379 -18.79 -32.62 -24.06
N GLY A 380 -19.25 -33.80 -23.63
CA GLY A 380 -19.46 -34.96 -24.49
C GLY A 380 -18.20 -35.75 -24.85
N ARG A 381 -17.03 -35.39 -24.29
CA ARG A 381 -15.73 -36.07 -24.51
C ARG A 381 -15.59 -37.27 -23.56
N GLN A 382 -16.49 -38.24 -23.71
CA GLN A 382 -16.64 -39.36 -22.77
C GLN A 382 -15.42 -40.29 -22.69
N SER A 383 -14.73 -40.53 -23.82
CA SER A 383 -13.52 -41.36 -23.86
C SER A 383 -12.40 -40.76 -23.02
N GLU A 384 -12.10 -39.48 -23.20
CA GLU A 384 -11.09 -38.76 -22.39
C GLU A 384 -11.52 -38.63 -20.93
N SER A 385 -12.81 -38.42 -20.66
CA SER A 385 -13.32 -38.42 -19.29
C SER A 385 -13.04 -39.76 -18.59
N PHE A 386 -13.26 -40.88 -19.28
CA PHE A 386 -12.99 -42.21 -18.74
C PHE A 386 -11.50 -42.41 -18.44
N THR A 387 -10.60 -41.98 -19.33
CA THR A 387 -9.15 -42.12 -19.11
C THR A 387 -8.68 -41.40 -17.84
N TYR A 388 -9.12 -40.16 -17.63
CA TYR A 388 -8.74 -39.40 -16.43
C TYR A 388 -9.38 -39.96 -15.14
N ARG A 389 -10.59 -40.54 -15.22
CA ARG A 389 -11.19 -41.26 -14.07
C ARG A 389 -10.41 -42.53 -13.71
N CYS A 390 -9.95 -43.29 -14.70
CA CYS A 390 -9.08 -44.45 -14.48
C CYS A 390 -7.74 -44.04 -13.86
N GLU A 391 -7.12 -42.97 -14.36
CA GLU A 391 -5.89 -42.43 -13.78
C GLU A 391 -6.09 -42.02 -12.31
N ALA A 392 -7.18 -41.31 -12.00
CA ALA A 392 -7.49 -40.92 -10.62
C ALA A 392 -7.66 -42.13 -9.69
N ALA A 393 -8.34 -43.18 -10.16
CA ALA A 393 -8.50 -44.42 -9.42
C ALA A 393 -7.15 -45.13 -9.19
N HIS A 394 -6.26 -45.12 -10.20
CA HIS A 394 -4.94 -45.71 -10.10
C HIS A 394 -4.06 -44.98 -9.07
N VAL A 395 -4.09 -43.64 -9.05
CA VAL A 395 -3.38 -42.83 -8.04
C VAL A 395 -3.85 -43.19 -6.63
N LEU A 396 -5.17 -43.25 -6.40
CA LEU A 396 -5.72 -43.62 -5.09
C LEU A 396 -5.34 -45.06 -4.68
N GLN A 397 -5.34 -46.00 -5.63
CA GLN A 397 -4.93 -47.38 -5.38
C GLN A 397 -3.44 -47.47 -5.00
N LYS A 398 -2.58 -46.68 -5.65
CA LYS A 398 -1.15 -46.62 -5.33
C LYS A 398 -0.91 -46.18 -3.88
N ILE A 399 -1.56 -45.09 -3.47
CA ILE A 399 -1.51 -44.57 -2.09
C ILE A 399 -2.00 -45.63 -1.09
N SER A 400 -3.15 -46.27 -1.36
CA SER A 400 -3.71 -47.27 -0.44
C SER A 400 -2.80 -48.49 -0.27
N ASN A 401 -2.10 -48.89 -1.33
CA ASN A 401 -1.18 -50.03 -1.28
C ASN A 401 0.11 -49.69 -0.52
N GLN A 402 0.59 -48.44 -0.58
CA GLN A 402 1.78 -48.00 0.15
C GLN A 402 1.50 -47.88 1.65
N ALA A 403 0.30 -47.42 2.04
CA ALA A 403 -0.12 -47.32 3.44
C ALA A 403 -0.33 -48.66 4.18
N VAL A 404 -0.41 -49.79 3.46
CA VAL A 404 -0.57 -51.14 4.04
C VAL A 404 0.79 -51.82 4.27
N VAL A 405 1.87 -51.29 3.70
CA VAL A 405 3.21 -51.93 3.69
C VAL A 405 4.22 -51.22 4.60
N GLY A 406 3.97 -49.98 5.01
CA GLY A 406 4.76 -49.23 6.01
C GLY A 406 4.13 -49.30 7.40
#